data_AF-A0AAV1L9F2-F1
#
_entry.id   AF-A0AAV1L9F2-F1
#
_cell.length_a   1.000
_cell.length_b   1.000
_cell.length_c   1.000
_cell.angle_alpha   90.00
_cell.angle_beta   90.00
_cell.angle_gamma   90.00
#
_symmetry.space_group_name_H-M   'P 1'
#
loop_
_entity.id
_entity.type
_entity.pdbx_description
1 polymer ?
#
loop_
_entity_poly.entity_id
_entity_poly.type
_entity_poly.pdbx_seq_one_letter_code
_entity_poly.pdbx_strand_id
1 'polypeptide(L)'
;MKSLIENLPNFSFSKPSWTYLNNITLADPEFNISRPVDPPLGADVYSLILLEGICRLNDNIPITQNTRLGWILIGNVKTLQCNLIINDLKEIQKFWEMEDISEESTLALDDQQCIDYYKSATIRREDGRYEVRLPLDPDFSDKLGESKSKAIAQFKSLENIFKKHENIKNQYQSFINEYRALGHMIAATGKPTQGRRHCVLTHHCVRADDTIMNSKFRVVFNASCKTSWGNSLNDVMKCGPNLQEDLQSLIIKYRQYQFAFTADIEKMSRQIWIHPDDQQLLRIVWRDSPSEPIKDYQLTTVTYGMKAAPFLAMMTLKQLACDE
;
A
#
# COMPACT_ATOMS: atom_id res chain seq x y z
N MET A 1 27.29 -15.70 18.41
CA MET A 1 26.38 -16.41 17.49
C MET A 1 25.36 -17.12 18.35
N LYS A 2 24.06 -16.79 18.24
CA LYS A 2 23.01 -17.61 18.88
C LYS A 2 23.00 -18.95 18.15
N SER A 3 23.08 -20.09 18.85
CA SER A 3 23.05 -21.38 18.16
C SER A 3 21.64 -21.59 17.60
N LEU A 4 21.57 -21.84 16.29
CA LEU A 4 20.32 -22.03 15.54
C LEU A 4 19.70 -23.40 15.79
N ILE A 5 20.47 -24.33 16.35
CA ILE A 5 20.12 -25.72 16.58
C ILE A 5 20.67 -26.13 17.95
N GLU A 6 19.93 -26.93 18.71
CA GLU A 6 20.45 -27.64 19.88
C GLU A 6 21.46 -28.72 19.46
N ASN A 7 21.95 -29.51 20.41
CA ASN A 7 22.86 -30.61 20.08
C ASN A 7 22.17 -31.62 19.15
N LEU A 8 22.87 -32.07 18.11
CA LEU A 8 22.44 -33.17 17.26
C LEU A 8 23.36 -34.37 17.44
N PRO A 9 22.81 -35.59 17.63
CA PRO A 9 21.42 -35.89 18.01
C PRO A 9 21.04 -35.26 19.37
N ASN A 10 19.74 -35.10 19.65
CA ASN A 10 19.26 -34.51 20.92
C ASN A 10 19.72 -35.30 22.16
N PHE A 11 20.02 -36.59 22.00
CA PHE A 11 20.63 -37.44 23.02
C PHE A 11 21.58 -38.44 22.36
N SER A 12 22.67 -38.79 23.07
CA SER A 12 23.61 -39.80 22.58
C SER A 12 22.97 -41.19 22.59
N PHE A 13 23.24 -41.99 21.55
CA PHE A 13 22.71 -43.34 21.41
C PHE A 13 23.79 -44.35 21.01
N SER A 14 23.49 -45.64 21.18
CA SER A 14 24.39 -46.72 20.77
C SER A 14 24.39 -46.87 19.24
N LYS A 15 25.58 -46.90 18.63
CA LYS A 15 25.72 -47.09 17.18
C LYS A 15 25.03 -48.39 16.73
N PRO A 16 24.12 -48.33 15.76
CA PRO A 16 23.58 -49.53 15.12
C PRO A 16 24.68 -50.32 14.42
N SER A 17 24.62 -51.65 14.48
CA SER A 17 25.57 -52.53 13.79
C SER A 17 25.21 -52.66 12.31
N TRP A 18 25.47 -51.61 11.54
CA TRP A 18 25.28 -51.59 10.09
C TRP A 18 26.55 -52.05 9.38
N THR A 19 26.57 -53.29 8.90
CA THR A 19 27.76 -53.93 8.31
C THR A 19 28.34 -53.21 7.09
N TYR A 20 27.50 -52.49 6.34
CA TYR A 20 27.93 -51.72 5.17
C TYR A 20 28.69 -50.43 5.52
N LEU A 21 28.62 -49.97 6.77
CA LEU A 21 29.41 -48.83 7.24
C LEU A 21 30.87 -49.19 7.50
N ASN A 22 31.20 -50.48 7.64
CA ASN A 22 32.54 -50.93 8.01
C ASN A 22 33.62 -50.59 6.96
N ASN A 23 33.20 -50.38 5.70
CA ASN A 23 34.12 -50.14 4.58
C ASN A 23 34.03 -48.70 4.03
N ILE A 24 33.34 -47.77 4.71
CA ILE A 24 33.21 -46.38 4.28
C ILE A 24 33.64 -45.41 5.37
N THR A 25 34.26 -44.31 4.96
CA THR A 25 34.64 -43.23 5.87
C THR A 25 33.49 -42.23 5.95
N LEU A 26 32.79 -42.21 7.10
CA LEU A 26 31.72 -41.26 7.33
C LEU A 26 32.25 -39.83 7.48
N ALA A 27 31.48 -38.85 6.98
CA ALA A 27 31.74 -37.44 7.22
C ALA A 27 31.62 -37.09 8.71
N ASP A 28 30.69 -37.77 9.40
CA ASP A 28 30.61 -37.76 10.85
C ASP A 28 30.75 -39.19 11.41
N PRO A 29 31.95 -39.59 11.88
CA PRO A 29 32.15 -40.88 12.55
C PRO A 29 31.46 -41.00 13.91
N GLU A 30 31.08 -39.90 14.54
CA GLU A 30 30.49 -39.83 15.88
C GLU A 30 29.04 -39.29 15.84
N PHE A 31 28.34 -39.52 14.73
CA PHE A 31 26.94 -39.10 14.50
C PHE A 31 25.95 -39.54 15.59
N ASN A 32 26.35 -40.49 16.44
CA ASN A 32 25.56 -41.01 17.54
C ASN A 32 25.77 -40.28 18.87
N ILE A 33 26.72 -39.33 18.95
CA ILE A 33 27.06 -38.57 20.15
C ILE A 33 26.41 -37.18 20.06
N SER A 34 25.58 -36.85 21.04
CA SER A 34 24.94 -35.54 21.15
C SER A 34 25.98 -34.44 21.36
N ARG A 35 26.08 -33.52 20.40
CA ARG A 35 26.99 -32.37 20.46
C ARG A 35 26.47 -31.19 19.63
N PRO A 36 26.94 -29.96 19.89
CA PRO A 36 26.53 -28.80 19.11
C PRO A 36 26.91 -28.97 17.64
N VAL A 37 26.04 -28.49 16.75
CA VAL A 37 26.32 -28.38 15.32
C VAL A 37 27.25 -27.20 15.09
N ASP A 38 28.32 -27.39 14.31
CA ASP A 38 29.27 -26.33 13.98
C ASP A 38 28.66 -25.35 12.94
N PRO A 39 28.85 -25.46 11.60
CA PRO A 39 28.03 -24.70 10.65
C PRO A 39 26.97 -25.58 9.95
N PRO A 40 25.69 -25.19 9.94
CA PRO A 40 24.71 -25.81 9.04
C PRO A 40 25.05 -25.45 7.59
N LEU A 41 25.00 -26.44 6.69
CA LEU A 41 25.25 -26.25 5.26
C LEU A 41 23.92 -26.15 4.51
N GLY A 42 23.78 -25.11 3.69
CA GLY A 42 22.60 -24.90 2.84
C GLY A 42 22.51 -25.91 1.69
N ALA A 43 21.33 -25.97 1.07
CA ALA A 43 21.08 -26.85 -0.08
C ALA A 43 21.93 -26.49 -1.32
N ASP A 44 22.28 -25.22 -1.45
CA ASP A 44 23.24 -24.71 -2.44
C ASP A 44 24.63 -25.34 -2.25
N VAL A 45 25.15 -25.37 -1.02
CA VAL A 45 26.43 -26.01 -0.69
C VAL A 45 26.36 -27.52 -0.86
N TYR A 46 25.25 -28.14 -0.41
CA TYR A 46 25.01 -29.57 -0.58
C TYR A 46 25.13 -29.99 -2.05
N SER A 47 24.57 -29.22 -2.98
CA SER A 47 24.63 -29.51 -4.42
C SER A 47 26.06 -29.52 -4.98
N LEU A 48 26.99 -28.75 -4.40
CA LEU A 48 28.38 -28.61 -4.85
C LEU A 48 29.30 -29.72 -4.32
N ILE A 49 28.97 -30.29 -3.15
CA ILE A 49 29.81 -31.29 -2.48
C ILE A 49 29.41 -32.73 -2.79
N LEU A 50 28.27 -32.94 -3.46
CA LEU A 50 27.81 -34.26 -3.88
C LEU A 50 28.82 -34.92 -4.83
N LEU A 51 29.11 -36.20 -4.57
CA LEU A 51 29.94 -37.05 -5.41
C LEU A 51 29.15 -38.26 -5.89
N GLU A 52 29.68 -38.96 -6.89
CA GLU A 52 29.13 -40.24 -7.33
C GLU A 52 29.33 -41.29 -6.22
N GLY A 53 28.28 -42.08 -5.95
CA GLY A 53 28.27 -43.13 -4.93
C GLY A 53 27.08 -43.02 -3.99
N ILE A 54 26.19 -44.01 -4.07
CA ILE A 54 25.03 -44.19 -3.20
C ILE A 54 24.99 -45.66 -2.76
N CYS A 55 24.80 -45.93 -1.48
CA CYS A 55 24.47 -47.27 -1.00
C CYS A 55 23.04 -47.30 -0.47
N ARG A 56 22.17 -48.02 -1.19
CA ARG A 56 20.79 -48.30 -0.80
C ARG A 56 20.66 -49.80 -0.59
N LEU A 57 20.43 -50.21 0.64
CA LEU A 57 20.19 -51.61 0.98
C LEU A 57 18.67 -51.87 1.08
N ASN A 58 18.03 -51.31 2.11
CA ASN A 58 16.63 -51.59 2.43
C ASN A 58 15.95 -50.31 2.97
N ASP A 59 14.62 -50.21 2.84
CA ASP A 59 13.82 -49.04 3.25
C ASP A 59 13.79 -48.77 4.78
N ASN A 60 14.30 -49.70 5.59
CA ASN A 60 14.34 -49.57 7.05
C ASN A 60 15.72 -49.14 7.60
N ILE A 61 16.69 -48.86 6.73
CA ILE A 61 18.07 -48.51 7.09
C ILE A 61 18.45 -47.22 6.35
N PRO A 62 19.24 -46.31 6.96
CA PRO A 62 19.66 -45.08 6.28
C PRO A 62 20.50 -45.35 5.03
N ILE A 63 20.27 -44.54 4.03
CA ILE A 63 21.04 -44.50 2.79
C ILE A 63 22.35 -43.79 3.10
N THR A 64 23.45 -44.23 2.49
CA THR A 64 24.69 -43.45 2.49
C THR A 64 24.92 -42.80 1.14
N GLN A 65 25.32 -41.53 1.17
CA GLN A 65 25.65 -40.72 0.00
C GLN A 65 27.09 -40.25 0.11
N ASN A 66 27.85 -40.41 -0.96
CA ASN A 66 29.22 -39.92 -1.02
C ASN A 66 29.25 -38.41 -1.23
N THR A 67 30.07 -37.70 -0.45
CA THR A 67 30.30 -36.27 -0.59
C THR A 67 31.78 -35.96 -0.43
N ARG A 68 32.20 -34.74 -0.80
CA ARG A 68 33.58 -34.26 -0.58
C ARG A 68 34.01 -34.24 0.89
N LEU A 69 33.07 -34.28 1.83
CA LEU A 69 33.32 -34.28 3.27
C LEU A 69 33.39 -35.71 3.86
N GLY A 70 33.15 -36.74 3.04
CA GLY A 70 32.97 -38.12 3.48
C GLY A 70 31.54 -38.62 3.20
N TRP A 71 31.26 -39.85 3.58
CA TRP A 71 29.94 -40.45 3.39
C TRP A 71 28.96 -39.92 4.43
N ILE A 72 27.82 -39.38 3.99
CA ILE A 72 26.75 -38.91 4.88
C ILE A 72 25.65 -39.95 4.98
N LEU A 73 24.96 -39.99 6.13
CA LEU A 73 23.79 -40.84 6.38
C LEU A 73 22.51 -40.05 6.16
N ILE A 74 21.58 -40.59 5.37
CA ILE A 74 20.31 -39.95 5.03
C ILE A 74 19.18 -40.96 5.17
N GLY A 75 18.15 -40.62 5.95
CA GLY A 75 16.92 -41.39 6.01
C GLY A 75 16.47 -41.72 7.43
N ASN A 76 15.28 -42.32 7.53
CA ASN A 76 14.67 -42.66 8.80
C ASN A 76 15.15 -44.02 9.31
N VAL A 77 15.47 -44.06 10.60
CA VAL A 77 15.60 -45.31 11.36
C VAL A 77 14.29 -45.50 12.12
N LYS A 78 13.63 -46.66 11.96
CA LYS A 78 12.45 -46.99 12.77
C LYS A 78 12.87 -47.09 14.24
N THR A 79 12.60 -46.06 15.01
CA THR A 79 12.70 -46.06 16.47
C THR A 79 11.29 -46.21 17.03
N LEU A 80 11.06 -47.20 17.90
CA LEU A 80 9.78 -47.45 18.57
C LEU A 80 9.49 -46.46 19.71
N GLN A 81 10.07 -45.26 19.65
CA GLN A 81 9.80 -44.19 20.61
C GLN A 81 8.96 -43.13 19.93
N CYS A 82 7.78 -42.86 20.49
CA CYS A 82 6.93 -41.75 20.09
C CYS A 82 7.72 -40.45 20.27
N ASN A 83 8.16 -39.85 19.17
CA ASN A 83 8.65 -38.47 19.16
C ASN A 83 7.45 -37.55 19.41
N LEU A 84 7.15 -37.29 20.67
CA LEU A 84 6.30 -36.19 21.06
C LEU A 84 7.16 -34.93 20.90
N ILE A 85 7.18 -34.38 19.69
CA ILE A 85 7.80 -33.09 19.41
C ILE A 85 6.92 -32.05 20.09
N ILE A 86 7.24 -31.71 21.34
CA ILE A 86 6.75 -30.49 21.97
C ILE A 86 7.63 -29.38 21.40
N ASN A 87 7.25 -28.83 20.23
CA ASN A 87 7.85 -27.58 19.80
C ASN A 87 7.49 -26.53 20.86
N ASP A 88 8.49 -26.03 21.58
CA ASP A 88 8.30 -24.86 22.43
C ASP A 88 7.85 -23.72 21.52
N LEU A 89 6.72 -23.08 21.82
CA LEU A 89 6.16 -21.97 21.02
C LEU A 89 7.19 -20.87 20.76
N LYS A 90 8.19 -20.74 21.65
CA LYS A 90 9.31 -19.81 21.51
C LYS A 90 10.25 -20.15 20.35
N GLU A 91 10.39 -21.42 19.97
CA GLU A 91 11.23 -21.84 18.85
C GLU A 91 10.58 -21.57 17.51
N ILE A 92 9.27 -21.81 17.41
CA ILE A 92 8.48 -21.43 16.24
C ILE A 92 8.50 -19.92 16.06
N GLN A 93 8.36 -19.16 17.15
CA GLN A 93 8.46 -17.70 17.10
C GLN A 93 9.84 -17.23 16.61
N LYS A 94 10.94 -17.80 17.12
CA LYS A 94 12.30 -17.46 16.65
C LYS A 94 12.54 -17.85 15.19
N PHE A 95 12.01 -19.00 14.76
CA PHE A 95 12.09 -19.43 13.37
C PHE A 95 11.35 -18.44 12.46
N TRP A 96 10.14 -18.01 12.84
CA TRP A 96 9.40 -16.97 12.13
C TRP A 96 10.14 -15.63 12.14
N GLU A 97 10.71 -15.21 13.27
CA GLU A 97 11.51 -13.96 13.35
C GLU A 97 12.78 -13.98 12.48
N MET A 98 13.32 -15.16 12.16
CA MET A 98 14.54 -15.30 11.35
C MET A 98 14.28 -15.56 9.87
N GLU A 99 13.18 -16.25 9.53
CA GLU A 99 12.74 -16.46 8.15
C GLU A 99 11.82 -15.34 7.64
N ASP A 100 11.24 -14.53 8.54
CA ASP A 100 10.60 -13.29 8.15
C ASP A 100 11.64 -12.38 7.51
N ILE A 101 11.38 -12.04 6.25
CA ILE A 101 11.94 -10.82 5.67
C ILE A 101 11.26 -9.70 6.44
N SER A 102 11.88 -9.25 7.51
CA SER A 102 11.42 -8.07 8.25
C SER A 102 11.40 -6.90 7.28
N GLU A 103 10.21 -6.59 6.74
CA GLU A 103 9.88 -5.24 6.30
C GLU A 103 9.80 -4.39 7.58
N GLU A 104 10.95 -4.12 8.20
CA GLU A 104 11.10 -2.86 8.93
C GLU A 104 10.88 -1.78 7.88
N SER A 105 9.61 -1.40 7.68
CA SER A 105 9.25 -0.19 6.97
C SER A 105 9.75 0.96 7.84
N THR A 106 11.05 1.21 7.81
CA THR A 106 11.55 2.57 8.00
C THR A 106 10.80 3.41 7.00
N LEU A 107 9.73 4.06 7.47
CA LEU A 107 8.98 5.05 6.71
C LEU A 107 10.02 5.91 6.01
N ALA A 108 9.95 5.97 4.68
CA ALA A 108 10.88 6.77 3.92
C ALA A 108 10.89 8.18 4.50
N LEU A 109 12.05 8.85 4.52
CA LEU A 109 12.18 10.19 5.10
C LEU A 109 11.11 11.15 4.55
N ASP A 110 10.79 11.03 3.26
CA ASP A 110 9.75 11.79 2.57
C ASP A 110 8.33 11.51 3.09
N ASP A 111 8.05 10.27 3.48
CA ASP A 111 6.76 9.87 4.05
C ASP A 111 6.59 10.45 5.45
N GLN A 112 7.65 10.40 6.26
CA GLN A 112 7.65 11.00 7.59
C GLN A 112 7.44 12.52 7.50
N GLN A 113 8.12 13.20 6.57
CA GLN A 113 7.90 14.62 6.31
C GLN A 113 6.45 14.93 5.91
N CYS A 114 5.79 14.08 5.13
CA CYS A 114 4.38 14.26 4.78
C CYS A 114 3.47 14.13 6.01
N ILE A 115 3.74 13.17 6.90
CA ILE A 115 2.99 13.00 8.15
C ILE A 115 3.19 14.22 9.06
N ASP A 116 4.43 14.69 9.23
CA ASP A 116 4.73 15.82 10.10
C ASP A 116 4.15 17.13 9.55
N TYR A 117 4.20 17.31 8.23
CA TYR A 117 3.53 18.41 7.55
C TYR A 117 2.02 18.35 7.78
N TYR A 118 1.40 17.18 7.61
CA TYR A 118 -0.03 17.01 7.87
C TYR A 118 -0.39 17.40 9.33
N LYS A 119 0.36 16.89 10.31
CA LYS A 119 0.10 17.17 11.74
C LYS A 119 0.24 18.65 12.09
N SER A 120 1.26 19.33 11.54
CA SER A 120 1.50 20.75 11.83
C SER A 120 0.54 21.68 11.10
N ALA A 121 0.03 21.26 9.94
CA ALA A 121 -0.73 22.10 9.03
C ALA A 121 -2.25 21.85 9.06
N THR A 122 -2.70 20.79 9.72
CA THR A 122 -4.12 20.43 9.84
C THR A 122 -4.75 21.06 11.06
N ILE A 123 -5.95 21.62 10.89
CA ILE A 123 -6.70 22.28 11.96
C ILE A 123 -8.08 21.63 12.05
N ARG A 124 -8.52 21.32 13.27
CA ARG A 124 -9.92 20.93 13.53
C ARG A 124 -10.76 22.19 13.65
N ARG A 125 -11.80 22.28 12.81
CA ARG A 125 -12.74 23.40 12.77
C ARG A 125 -13.79 23.27 13.88
N GLU A 126 -14.48 24.36 14.16
CA GLU A 126 -15.55 24.43 15.17
C GLU A 126 -16.73 23.47 14.86
N ASP A 127 -16.96 23.16 13.59
CA ASP A 127 -17.99 22.21 13.14
C ASP A 127 -17.56 20.74 13.29
N GLY A 128 -16.39 20.48 13.88
CA GLY A 128 -15.81 19.16 14.08
C GLY A 128 -15.11 18.58 12.86
N ARG A 129 -15.16 19.24 11.69
CA ARG A 129 -14.46 18.81 10.47
C ARG A 129 -13.00 19.27 10.48
N TYR A 130 -12.19 18.68 9.61
CA TYR A 130 -10.78 19.04 9.49
C TYR A 130 -10.54 19.92 8.27
N GLU A 131 -9.66 20.89 8.42
CA GLU A 131 -9.09 21.69 7.36
C GLU A 131 -7.61 21.31 7.19
N VAL A 132 -7.22 20.92 5.98
CA VAL A 132 -5.89 20.42 5.66
C VAL A 132 -5.19 21.30 4.61
N ARG A 133 -3.87 21.27 4.62
CA ARG A 133 -3.01 21.85 3.58
C ARG A 133 -2.60 20.78 2.57
N LEU A 134 -2.43 21.16 1.31
CA LEU A 134 -1.95 20.24 0.28
C LEU A 134 -0.44 20.01 0.46
N PRO A 135 0.05 18.75 0.46
CA PRO A 135 1.48 18.46 0.58
C PRO A 135 2.18 18.73 -0.75
N LEU A 136 2.45 20.00 -1.03
CA LEU A 136 3.07 20.48 -2.26
C LEU A 136 4.60 20.51 -2.13
N ASP A 137 5.29 20.36 -3.26
CA ASP A 137 6.74 20.59 -3.33
C ASP A 137 7.06 22.06 -3.00
N PRO A 138 8.18 22.38 -2.33
CA PRO A 138 8.54 23.76 -2.00
C PRO A 138 8.61 24.72 -3.20
N ASP A 139 8.99 24.19 -4.38
CA ASP A 139 9.16 24.91 -5.64
C ASP A 139 7.96 24.75 -6.61
N PHE A 140 6.79 24.32 -6.11
CA PHE A 140 5.61 24.07 -6.94
C PHE A 140 5.19 25.27 -7.80
N SER A 141 5.40 26.49 -7.29
CA SER A 141 5.03 27.74 -7.95
C SER A 141 5.84 28.01 -9.23
N ASP A 142 7.05 27.47 -9.31
CA ASP A 142 7.93 27.60 -10.47
C ASP A 142 7.69 26.49 -11.50
N LYS A 143 7.08 25.38 -11.08
CA LYS A 143 6.77 24.20 -11.90
C LYS A 143 5.39 24.29 -12.58
N LEU A 144 4.43 25.02 -12.02
CA LEU A 144 3.05 25.10 -12.53
C LEU A 144 2.81 26.28 -13.47
N GLY A 145 2.53 25.97 -14.73
CA GLY A 145 2.17 26.95 -15.76
C GLY A 145 0.67 27.22 -15.88
N GLU A 146 0.25 27.77 -17.02
CA GLU A 146 -1.14 28.05 -17.33
C GLU A 146 -1.92 26.76 -17.68
N SER A 147 -3.13 26.62 -17.13
CA SER A 147 -4.02 25.46 -17.34
C SER A 147 -5.41 25.83 -17.86
N LYS A 148 -5.80 27.11 -17.77
CA LYS A 148 -7.17 27.56 -18.04
C LYS A 148 -7.63 27.32 -19.48
N SER A 149 -6.75 27.54 -20.47
CA SER A 149 -7.08 27.32 -21.89
C SER A 149 -7.47 25.87 -22.17
N LYS A 150 -6.74 24.90 -21.62
CA LYS A 150 -7.03 23.47 -21.73
C LYS A 150 -8.34 23.09 -21.04
N ALA A 151 -8.58 23.63 -19.83
CA ALA A 151 -9.83 23.39 -19.10
C ALA A 151 -11.05 23.90 -19.87
N ILE A 152 -10.98 25.10 -20.45
CA ILE A 152 -12.06 25.66 -21.28
C ILE A 152 -12.28 24.82 -22.54
N ALA A 153 -11.21 24.39 -23.21
CA ALA A 153 -11.32 23.55 -24.41
C ALA A 153 -12.02 22.21 -24.09
N GLN A 154 -11.64 21.55 -23.00
CA GLN A 154 -12.31 20.31 -22.57
C GLN A 154 -13.76 20.56 -22.17
N PHE A 155 -14.04 21.64 -21.43
CA PHE A 155 -15.41 22.00 -21.04
C PHE A 155 -16.32 22.25 -22.25
N LYS A 156 -15.83 22.93 -23.30
CA LYS A 156 -16.59 23.10 -24.56
C LYS A 156 -16.86 21.76 -25.26
N SER A 157 -15.93 20.81 -25.19
CA SER A 157 -16.16 19.45 -25.69
C SER A 157 -17.27 18.75 -24.90
N LEU A 158 -17.26 18.90 -23.58
CA LEU A 158 -18.31 18.40 -22.69
C LEU A 158 -19.68 19.03 -23.00
N GLU A 159 -19.74 20.32 -23.32
CA GLU A 159 -20.98 20.97 -23.77
C GLU A 159 -21.54 20.36 -25.07
N ASN A 160 -20.68 19.92 -25.99
CA ASN A 160 -21.14 19.21 -27.19
C ASN A 160 -21.72 17.83 -26.87
N ILE A 161 -21.24 17.17 -25.81
CA ILE A 161 -21.82 15.92 -25.31
C ILE A 161 -23.20 16.21 -24.69
N PHE A 162 -23.33 17.29 -23.92
CA PHE A 162 -24.61 17.71 -23.32
C PHE A 162 -25.69 18.01 -24.36
N LYS A 163 -25.31 18.53 -25.54
CA LYS A 163 -26.24 18.74 -26.66
C LYS A 163 -26.79 17.43 -27.24
N LYS A 164 -25.99 16.37 -27.22
CA LYS A 164 -26.37 15.06 -27.76
C LYS A 164 -27.10 14.19 -26.74
N HIS A 165 -26.78 14.35 -25.46
CA HIS A 165 -27.29 13.50 -24.38
C HIS A 165 -27.83 14.34 -23.22
N GLU A 166 -29.13 14.62 -23.26
CA GLU A 166 -29.81 15.45 -22.25
C GLU A 166 -29.75 14.85 -20.84
N ASN A 167 -29.83 13.52 -20.72
CA ASN A 167 -29.68 12.84 -19.43
C ASN A 167 -28.32 13.14 -18.76
N ILE A 168 -27.23 13.12 -19.54
CA ILE A 168 -25.89 13.43 -19.03
C ILE A 168 -25.83 14.88 -18.55
N LYS A 169 -26.41 15.81 -19.32
CA LYS A 169 -26.50 17.22 -18.94
C LYS A 169 -27.21 17.40 -17.58
N ASN A 170 -28.37 16.77 -17.41
CA ASN A 170 -29.17 16.88 -16.20
C ASN A 170 -28.44 16.30 -14.98
N GLN A 171 -27.81 15.13 -15.13
CA GLN A 171 -27.00 14.53 -14.06
C GLN A 171 -25.79 15.40 -13.69
N TYR A 172 -25.13 16.00 -14.69
CA TYR A 172 -23.99 16.90 -14.46
C TYR A 172 -24.41 18.19 -13.74
N GLN A 173 -25.51 18.81 -14.18
CA GLN A 173 -26.07 20.00 -13.53
C GLN A 173 -26.49 19.70 -12.09
N SER A 174 -27.15 18.57 -11.85
CA SER A 174 -27.52 18.13 -10.50
C SER A 174 -26.28 17.97 -9.62
N PHE A 175 -25.21 17.34 -10.14
CA PHE A 175 -23.95 17.19 -9.41
C PHE A 175 -23.33 18.54 -9.03
N ILE A 176 -23.22 19.48 -9.99
CA ILE A 176 -22.61 20.79 -9.73
C ILE A 176 -23.45 21.62 -8.75
N ASN A 177 -24.78 21.56 -8.87
CA ASN A 177 -25.69 22.24 -7.96
C ASN A 177 -25.60 21.68 -6.54
N GLU A 178 -25.53 20.35 -6.37
CA GLU A 178 -25.29 19.71 -5.07
C GLU A 178 -23.93 20.15 -4.49
N TYR A 179 -22.87 20.14 -5.31
CA TYR A 179 -21.54 20.56 -4.88
C TYR A 179 -21.52 22.01 -4.38
N ARG A 180 -22.25 22.91 -5.06
CA ARG A 180 -22.39 24.31 -4.67
C ARG A 180 -23.25 24.46 -3.41
N ALA A 181 -24.35 23.72 -3.30
CA ALA A 181 -25.26 23.78 -2.15
C ALA A 181 -24.58 23.31 -0.86
N LEU A 182 -23.70 22.31 -0.95
CA LEU A 182 -22.91 21.81 0.19
C LEU A 182 -21.70 22.71 0.53
N GLY A 183 -21.47 23.80 -0.20
CA GLY A 183 -20.31 24.67 0.00
C GLY A 183 -18.97 24.04 -0.43
N HIS A 184 -18.99 22.89 -1.11
CA HIS A 184 -17.80 22.21 -1.64
C HIS A 184 -17.21 22.92 -2.86
N MET A 185 -17.96 23.86 -3.43
CA MET A 185 -17.55 24.73 -4.52
C MET A 185 -18.10 26.14 -4.31
N ILE A 186 -17.24 27.14 -4.43
CA ILE A 186 -17.61 28.55 -4.35
C ILE A 186 -17.09 29.31 -5.57
N ALA A 187 -17.71 30.44 -5.90
CA ALA A 187 -17.22 31.29 -6.98
C ALA A 187 -15.80 31.77 -6.64
N ALA A 188 -14.87 31.68 -7.60
CA ALA A 188 -13.50 32.11 -7.35
C ALA A 188 -13.48 33.64 -7.17
N THR A 189 -13.12 34.11 -5.98
CA THR A 189 -12.97 35.54 -5.68
C THR A 189 -11.57 36.03 -6.05
N GLY A 190 -11.51 37.13 -6.82
CA GLY A 190 -10.28 37.86 -7.13
C GLY A 190 -9.64 37.48 -8.48
N LYS A 191 -9.13 38.50 -9.18
CA LYS A 191 -8.08 38.29 -10.19
C LYS A 191 -6.90 37.63 -9.48
N PRO A 192 -6.19 36.67 -10.11
CA PRO A 192 -5.02 36.07 -9.50
C PRO A 192 -4.08 37.17 -9.05
N THR A 193 -3.88 37.28 -7.73
CA THR A 193 -2.93 38.24 -7.15
C THR A 193 -1.58 37.97 -7.79
N GLN A 194 -0.90 39.00 -8.29
CA GLN A 194 0.42 38.83 -8.88
C GLN A 194 1.31 38.05 -7.91
N GLY A 195 1.76 36.87 -8.32
CA GLY A 195 2.60 35.98 -7.51
C GLY A 195 1.93 34.69 -7.00
N ARG A 196 0.59 34.62 -6.86
CA ARG A 196 -0.09 33.37 -6.48
C ARG A 196 -0.55 32.60 -7.72
N ARG A 197 0.09 31.44 -7.97
CA ARG A 197 -0.26 30.55 -9.07
C ARG A 197 -1.61 29.89 -8.80
N HIS A 198 -2.42 29.76 -9.83
CA HIS A 198 -3.68 29.05 -9.78
C HIS A 198 -3.68 27.93 -10.81
N CYS A 199 -4.33 26.81 -10.49
CA CYS A 199 -4.48 25.69 -11.41
C CYS A 199 -5.97 25.46 -11.66
N VAL A 200 -6.35 25.44 -12.93
CA VAL A 200 -7.72 25.17 -13.38
C VAL A 200 -7.78 23.73 -13.85
N LEU A 201 -8.39 22.89 -13.02
CA LEU A 201 -8.60 21.48 -13.25
C LEU A 201 -9.62 21.27 -14.38
N THR A 202 -9.29 20.29 -15.22
CA THR A 202 -10.23 19.79 -16.22
C THR A 202 -11.17 18.80 -15.53
N HIS A 203 -12.41 18.63 -16.00
CA HIS A 203 -13.37 17.72 -15.37
C HIS A 203 -14.24 17.01 -16.40
N HIS A 204 -14.54 15.74 -16.12
CA HIS A 204 -15.32 14.88 -17.01
C HIS A 204 -16.20 13.93 -16.20
N CYS A 205 -17.22 13.36 -16.82
CA CYS A 205 -18.05 12.33 -16.20
C CYS A 205 -17.52 10.93 -16.55
N VAL A 206 -17.58 10.03 -15.57
CA VAL A 206 -17.32 8.59 -15.74
C VAL A 206 -18.63 7.84 -15.54
N ARG A 207 -18.89 6.86 -16.40
CA ARG A 207 -20.02 5.93 -16.33
C ARG A 207 -19.46 4.51 -16.19
N ALA A 208 -19.98 3.73 -15.25
CA ALA A 208 -19.93 2.28 -15.39
C ALA A 208 -20.92 1.88 -16.50
N ASP A 209 -20.61 0.83 -17.26
CA ASP A 209 -21.26 0.43 -18.52
C ASP A 209 -22.74 0.83 -18.71
N ASP A 210 -23.06 1.22 -19.93
CA ASP A 210 -24.39 1.65 -20.39
C ASP A 210 -25.49 0.57 -20.24
N THR A 211 -25.11 -0.68 -19.97
CA THR A 211 -25.99 -1.85 -19.79
C THR A 211 -26.57 -1.99 -18.38
N ILE A 212 -26.01 -1.30 -17.38
CA ILE A 212 -26.50 -1.39 -15.99
C ILE A 212 -27.44 -0.20 -15.74
N MET A 213 -28.73 -0.51 -15.51
CA MET A 213 -29.83 0.44 -15.31
C MET A 213 -29.63 1.45 -14.13
N ASN A 214 -28.54 1.33 -13.37
CA ASN A 214 -28.17 2.13 -12.20
C ASN A 214 -26.66 2.48 -12.17
N SER A 215 -26.03 2.78 -13.30
CA SER A 215 -24.61 3.15 -13.29
C SER A 215 -24.39 4.45 -12.50
N LYS A 216 -23.54 4.38 -11.45
CA LYS A 216 -23.23 5.53 -10.59
C LYS A 216 -22.54 6.61 -11.43
N PHE A 217 -23.25 7.69 -11.73
CA PHE A 217 -22.68 8.87 -12.38
C PHE A 217 -21.67 9.55 -11.45
N ARG A 218 -20.44 9.75 -11.93
CA ARG A 218 -19.38 10.41 -11.16
C ARG A 218 -18.74 11.49 -12.00
N VAL A 219 -18.60 12.68 -11.43
CA VAL A 219 -17.75 13.73 -11.99
C VAL A 219 -16.37 13.62 -11.37
N VAL A 220 -15.36 13.58 -12.23
CA VAL A 220 -13.95 13.45 -11.85
C VAL A 220 -13.23 14.75 -12.22
N PHE A 221 -12.52 15.32 -11.25
CA PHE A 221 -11.64 16.46 -11.45
C PHE A 221 -10.22 15.94 -11.69
N ASN A 222 -9.65 16.28 -12.84
CA ASN A 222 -8.39 15.72 -13.29
C ASN A 222 -7.22 16.64 -12.91
N ALA A 223 -6.54 16.30 -11.81
CA ALA A 223 -5.32 16.94 -11.33
C ALA A 223 -4.03 16.45 -12.04
N SER A 224 -4.13 15.43 -12.89
CA SER A 224 -3.01 14.92 -13.71
C SER A 224 -2.89 15.62 -15.06
N CYS A 225 -3.76 16.58 -15.39
CA CYS A 225 -3.65 17.34 -16.63
C CYS A 225 -2.44 18.29 -16.57
N LYS A 226 -1.49 18.12 -17.48
CA LYS A 226 -0.28 18.94 -17.56
C LYS A 226 -0.60 20.39 -17.92
N THR A 227 0.00 21.31 -17.19
CA THR A 227 -0.02 22.75 -17.48
C THR A 227 0.80 23.10 -18.73
N SER A 228 0.87 24.38 -19.10
CA SER A 228 1.70 24.87 -20.22
C SER A 228 3.18 24.54 -20.07
N TRP A 229 3.68 24.34 -18.84
CA TRP A 229 5.08 24.03 -18.55
C TRP A 229 5.36 22.54 -18.39
N GLY A 230 4.38 21.68 -18.67
CA GLY A 230 4.59 20.23 -18.73
C GLY A 230 4.38 19.47 -17.42
N ASN A 231 4.25 20.15 -16.28
CA ASN A 231 3.88 19.54 -14.98
C ASN A 231 2.39 19.68 -14.69
N SER A 232 1.80 18.68 -14.07
CA SER A 232 0.44 18.68 -13.53
C SER A 232 0.43 19.02 -12.03
N LEU A 233 -0.76 19.24 -11.46
CA LEU A 233 -0.89 19.46 -10.01
C LEU A 233 -0.45 18.22 -9.22
N ASN A 234 -0.69 17.01 -9.76
CA ASN A 234 -0.24 15.77 -9.15
C ASN A 234 1.28 15.58 -9.21
N ASP A 235 1.96 16.14 -10.22
CA ASP A 235 3.42 16.02 -10.33
C ASP A 235 4.16 16.83 -9.27
N VAL A 236 3.57 17.95 -8.83
CA VAL A 236 4.12 18.85 -7.79
C VAL A 236 3.57 18.57 -6.38
N MET A 237 2.89 17.44 -6.21
CA MET A 237 2.26 17.03 -4.96
C MET A 237 2.89 15.73 -4.47
N LYS A 238 3.20 15.67 -3.17
CA LYS A 238 3.66 14.44 -2.53
C LYS A 238 2.48 13.49 -2.34
N CYS A 239 2.72 12.19 -2.52
CA CYS A 239 1.68 11.17 -2.33
C CYS A 239 1.31 11.00 -0.86
N GLY A 240 2.32 11.11 0.01
CA GLY A 240 2.28 10.60 1.38
C GLY A 240 2.35 9.07 1.41
N PRO A 241 2.61 8.50 2.60
CA PRO A 241 2.71 7.06 2.77
C PRO A 241 1.38 6.36 2.50
N ASN A 242 1.46 5.10 2.08
CA ASN A 242 0.29 4.23 2.09
C ASN A 242 -0.05 3.85 3.55
N LEU A 243 -1.19 4.32 4.02
CA LEU A 243 -1.65 4.10 5.40
C LEU A 243 -2.66 2.97 5.53
N GLN A 244 -3.01 2.32 4.43
CA GLN A 244 -3.90 1.15 4.41
C GLN A 244 -3.14 -0.05 4.99
N GLU A 245 -3.77 -0.73 5.94
CA GLU A 245 -3.24 -2.01 6.42
C GLU A 245 -3.32 -3.05 5.30
N ASP A 246 -2.41 -4.02 5.35
CA ASP A 246 -2.45 -5.18 4.48
C ASP A 246 -3.81 -5.91 4.61
N LEU A 247 -4.37 -6.29 3.46
CA LEU A 247 -5.70 -6.87 3.38
C LEU A 247 -5.76 -8.25 4.07
N GLN A 248 -4.70 -9.05 3.96
CA GLN A 248 -4.65 -10.36 4.61
C GLN A 248 -4.65 -10.19 6.13
N SER A 249 -3.84 -9.28 6.64
CA SER A 249 -3.78 -8.90 8.05
C SER A 249 -5.14 -8.41 8.57
N LEU A 250 -5.81 -7.54 7.80
CA LEU A 250 -7.14 -7.03 8.13
C LEU A 250 -8.20 -8.15 8.20
N ILE A 251 -8.20 -9.07 7.23
CA ILE A 251 -9.14 -10.21 7.21
C ILE A 251 -8.91 -11.16 8.38
N ILE A 252 -7.65 -11.43 8.74
CA ILE A 252 -7.32 -12.26 9.89
C ILE A 252 -7.82 -11.61 11.19
N LYS A 253 -7.54 -10.31 11.40
CA LYS A 253 -8.07 -9.55 12.54
C LYS A 253 -9.60 -9.61 12.58
N TYR A 254 -10.26 -9.40 11.43
CA TYR A 254 -11.72 -9.45 11.33
C TYR A 254 -12.30 -10.79 11.78
N ARG A 255 -11.62 -11.91 11.48
CA ARG A 255 -12.06 -13.27 11.87
C ARG A 255 -11.79 -13.63 13.33
N GLN A 256 -10.96 -12.88 14.05
CA GLN A 256 -10.67 -13.12 15.47
C GLN A 256 -11.83 -12.70 16.40
N TYR A 257 -12.69 -11.79 15.95
CA TYR A 257 -13.78 -11.26 16.74
C TYR A 257 -15.12 -11.94 16.36
N GLN A 258 -15.94 -12.23 17.37
CA GLN A 258 -17.27 -12.83 17.16
C GLN A 258 -18.26 -11.87 16.48
N PHE A 259 -18.10 -10.57 16.72
CA PHE A 259 -18.95 -9.53 16.17
C PHE A 259 -18.08 -8.46 15.51
N ALA A 260 -18.49 -7.98 14.35
CA ALA A 260 -17.80 -6.94 13.61
C ALA A 260 -18.82 -5.93 13.06
N PHE A 261 -18.46 -4.65 13.14
CA PHE A 261 -19.28 -3.55 12.63
C PHE A 261 -18.66 -3.01 11.35
N THR A 262 -19.51 -2.74 10.36
CA THR A 262 -19.11 -2.14 9.10
C THR A 262 -19.95 -0.89 8.86
N ALA A 263 -19.33 0.16 8.34
CA ALA A 263 -19.97 1.41 8.00
C ALA A 263 -19.32 1.98 6.74
N ASP A 264 -20.12 2.63 5.90
CA ASP A 264 -19.65 3.38 4.73
C ASP A 264 -19.60 4.87 5.07
N ILE A 265 -18.44 5.51 4.83
CA ILE A 265 -18.28 6.94 5.07
C ILE A 265 -18.72 7.69 3.82
N GLU A 266 -19.94 8.22 3.86
CA GLU A 266 -20.50 8.95 2.72
C GLU A 266 -19.62 10.16 2.36
N LYS A 267 -19.15 10.18 1.11
CA LYS A 267 -18.35 11.28 0.54
C LYS A 267 -17.13 11.61 1.41
N MET A 268 -16.44 10.61 1.96
CA MET A 268 -15.28 10.74 2.87
C MET A 268 -14.35 11.93 2.54
N SER A 269 -13.81 12.01 1.32
CA SER A 269 -12.89 13.10 0.95
C SER A 269 -13.53 14.49 1.01
N ARG A 270 -14.83 14.60 0.72
CA ARG A 270 -15.57 15.88 0.79
C ARG A 270 -15.85 16.35 2.21
N GLN A 271 -15.65 15.49 3.22
CA GLN A 271 -15.76 15.88 4.63
C GLN A 271 -14.52 16.67 5.11
N ILE A 272 -13.47 16.73 4.29
CA ILE A 272 -12.18 17.33 4.62
C ILE A 272 -12.02 18.61 3.81
N TRP A 273 -11.92 19.73 4.51
CA TRP A 273 -11.75 21.05 3.90
C TRP A 273 -10.30 21.28 3.50
N ILE A 274 -10.11 22.03 2.43
CA ILE A 274 -8.80 22.53 1.98
C ILE A 274 -8.66 23.97 2.47
N HIS A 275 -7.51 24.27 3.06
CA HIS A 275 -7.19 25.62 3.50
C HIS A 275 -7.34 26.66 2.38
N PRO A 276 -7.91 27.86 2.63
CA PRO A 276 -8.20 28.87 1.61
C PRO A 276 -7.05 29.22 0.66
N ASP A 277 -5.81 29.25 1.15
CA ASP A 277 -4.64 29.54 0.32
C ASP A 277 -4.35 28.46 -0.75
N ASP A 278 -4.75 27.20 -0.52
CA ASP A 278 -4.53 26.11 -1.49
C ASP A 278 -5.72 25.91 -2.43
N GLN A 279 -6.90 26.43 -2.10
CA GLN A 279 -8.11 26.32 -2.94
C GLN A 279 -7.90 26.96 -4.33
N GLN A 280 -6.97 27.90 -4.46
CA GLN A 280 -6.62 28.50 -5.76
C GLN A 280 -5.99 27.51 -6.74
N LEU A 281 -5.43 26.41 -6.24
CA LEU A 281 -4.90 25.31 -7.05
C LEU A 281 -5.97 24.31 -7.48
N LEU A 282 -7.19 24.43 -6.94
CA LEU A 282 -8.32 23.54 -7.21
C LEU A 282 -9.46 24.30 -7.89
N ARG A 283 -9.14 25.08 -8.92
CA ARG A 283 -10.17 25.81 -9.69
C ARG A 283 -10.78 24.93 -10.76
N ILE A 284 -12.01 25.22 -11.15
CA ILE A 284 -12.67 24.66 -12.32
C ILE A 284 -13.41 25.75 -13.08
N VAL A 285 -13.88 25.41 -14.29
CA VAL A 285 -14.72 26.30 -15.10
C VAL A 285 -16.10 25.72 -15.27
N TRP A 286 -17.15 26.52 -15.09
CA TRP A 286 -18.52 26.07 -15.28
C TRP A 286 -19.45 27.21 -15.72
N ARG A 287 -20.50 26.85 -16.46
CA ARG A 287 -21.67 27.71 -16.73
C ARG A 287 -22.90 26.83 -16.91
N ASP A 288 -24.05 27.37 -16.52
CA ASP A 288 -25.32 26.63 -16.57
C ASP A 288 -25.94 26.60 -17.97
N SER A 289 -25.69 27.65 -18.76
CA SER A 289 -26.17 27.77 -20.14
C SER A 289 -25.05 28.24 -21.08
N PRO A 290 -25.01 27.76 -22.34
CA PRO A 290 -24.08 28.26 -23.35
C PRO A 290 -24.19 29.76 -23.65
N SER A 291 -25.33 30.38 -23.33
CA SER A 291 -25.56 31.82 -23.45
C SER A 291 -24.85 32.64 -22.37
N GLU A 292 -24.44 32.01 -21.27
CA GLU A 292 -23.75 32.67 -20.16
C GLU A 292 -22.23 32.66 -20.36
N PRO A 293 -21.51 33.65 -19.77
CA PRO A 293 -20.07 33.59 -19.69
C PRO A 293 -19.62 32.42 -18.82
N ILE A 294 -18.51 31.79 -19.20
CA ILE A 294 -17.85 30.76 -18.37
C ILE A 294 -17.32 31.43 -17.10
N LYS A 295 -17.69 30.88 -15.95
CA LYS A 295 -17.28 31.37 -14.62
C LYS A 295 -16.22 30.43 -14.03
N ASP A 296 -15.32 31.01 -13.25
CA ASP A 296 -14.32 30.26 -12.48
C ASP A 296 -14.90 29.95 -11.09
N TYR A 297 -14.76 28.70 -10.67
CA TYR A 297 -15.11 28.24 -9.33
C TYR A 297 -13.88 27.63 -8.67
N GLN A 298 -13.82 27.65 -7.34
CA GLN A 298 -12.79 26.96 -6.55
C GLN A 298 -13.43 25.87 -5.71
N LEU A 299 -12.80 24.70 -5.67
CA LEU A 299 -13.18 23.60 -4.81
C LEU A 299 -12.61 23.83 -3.41
N THR A 300 -13.42 23.57 -2.40
CA THR A 300 -13.10 23.86 -1.00
C THR A 300 -12.77 22.63 -0.18
N THR A 301 -12.93 21.44 -0.75
CA THR A 301 -12.72 20.14 -0.07
C THR A 301 -11.73 19.26 -0.82
N VAL A 302 -11.15 18.28 -0.11
CA VAL A 302 -10.27 17.27 -0.74
C VAL A 302 -11.05 16.58 -1.86
N THR A 303 -10.47 16.60 -3.04
CA THR A 303 -11.13 16.14 -4.26
C THR A 303 -10.52 14.84 -4.74
N TYR A 304 -11.35 13.88 -5.14
CA TYR A 304 -10.87 12.63 -5.74
C TYR A 304 -10.15 12.90 -7.07
N GLY A 305 -9.06 12.20 -7.33
CA GLY A 305 -8.19 12.42 -8.50
C GLY A 305 -6.90 13.18 -8.19
N MET A 306 -6.75 13.68 -6.96
CA MET A 306 -5.50 14.23 -6.44
C MET A 306 -4.61 13.13 -5.89
N LYS A 307 -3.29 13.23 -6.12
CA LYS A 307 -2.29 12.24 -5.69
C LYS A 307 -2.30 12.03 -4.17
N ALA A 308 -2.43 13.11 -3.39
CA ALA A 308 -2.46 13.05 -1.93
C ALA A 308 -3.85 12.74 -1.33
N ALA A 309 -4.93 12.67 -2.13
CA ALA A 309 -6.28 12.53 -1.57
C ALA A 309 -6.49 11.29 -0.69
N PRO A 310 -5.97 10.09 -1.04
CA PRO A 310 -6.09 8.90 -0.18
C PRO A 310 -5.35 9.07 1.14
N PHE A 311 -4.13 9.62 1.11
CA PHE A 311 -3.32 9.89 2.29
C PHE A 311 -4.02 10.88 3.23
N LEU A 312 -4.45 12.03 2.70
CA LEU A 312 -5.15 13.05 3.48
C LEU A 312 -6.44 12.50 4.11
N ALA A 313 -7.20 11.70 3.36
CA ALA A 313 -8.41 11.07 3.85
C ALA A 313 -8.13 10.11 5.01
N MET A 314 -7.17 9.21 4.84
CA MET A 314 -6.84 8.21 5.85
C MET A 314 -6.20 8.83 7.10
N MET A 315 -5.30 9.81 6.93
CA MET A 315 -4.73 10.54 8.06
C MET A 315 -5.80 11.26 8.87
N THR A 316 -6.75 11.91 8.18
CA THR A 316 -7.84 12.62 8.86
C THR A 316 -8.75 11.65 9.62
N LEU A 317 -9.03 10.48 9.05
CA LEU A 317 -9.81 9.47 9.74
C LEU A 317 -9.09 8.92 10.98
N LYS A 318 -7.78 8.67 10.88
CA LYS A 318 -6.96 8.26 12.03
C LYS A 318 -6.90 9.35 13.10
N GLN A 319 -6.73 10.60 12.70
CA GLN A 319 -6.72 11.74 13.62
C GLN A 319 -8.07 11.88 14.34
N LEU A 320 -9.19 11.77 13.61
CA LEU A 320 -10.53 11.79 14.18
C LEU A 320 -10.70 10.68 15.24
N ALA A 321 -10.22 9.46 14.97
CA ALA A 321 -10.27 8.36 15.93
C ALA A 321 -9.37 8.56 17.16
N CYS A 322 -8.37 9.45 17.11
CA CYS A 322 -7.56 9.82 18.26
C CYS A 322 -8.14 10.99 19.07
N ASP A 323 -8.91 11.86 18.42
CA ASP A 323 -9.49 13.05 19.04
C ASP A 323 -10.84 12.76 19.76
N GLU A 324 -11.46 11.60 19.49
CA GLU A 324 -12.70 11.08 20.11
C GLU A 324 -12.39 10.00 21.15
#